data_AF-A0A7S0TWF1-F1
#
_entry.id   AF-A0A7S0TWF1-F1
#
_cell.length_a   1.000
_cell.length_b   1.000
_cell.length_c   1.000
_cell.angle_alpha   90.00
_cell.angle_beta   90.00
_cell.angle_gamma   90.00
#
_symmetry.space_group_name_H-M   'P 1'
#
loop_
_entity.id
_entity.type
_entity.pdbx_description
1 polymer ?
#
loop_
_entity_poly.entity_id
_entity_poly.type
_entity_poly.pdbx_seq_one_letter_code
_entity_poly.pdbx_strand_id
1 'polypeptide(L)'
;LRLVQNPPVMYFYKVLIMHFQVASSFVTTFGTLGRGAIWPPTTTSIMKSGSFLALEIATVSWGECVLTGVAYAERLALYMSSPLAMFAVFSLPYLVVVILGAARYGRWNGHPFYSVVSNNLASVIIWMVFMMYPCISARTLDILDCDSRWGRLRSDFSVVCPAHNKGGLEFVLGVLGIIVYPFGIPLLLVGLMLRTN
;
A
#
# COMPACT_ATOMS: atom_id res chain seq x y z
N LEU A 1 1.89 -34.00 7.12
CA LEU A 1 2.42 -32.65 6.90
C LEU A 1 2.37 -31.89 8.23
N ARG A 2 3.49 -31.78 8.95
CA ARG A 2 3.57 -30.87 10.11
C ARG A 2 3.57 -29.46 9.53
N LEU A 3 2.52 -28.69 9.82
CA LEU A 3 2.53 -27.25 9.60
C LEU A 3 3.73 -26.71 10.37
N VAL A 4 4.74 -26.23 9.65
CA VAL A 4 5.85 -25.48 10.24
C VAL A 4 5.21 -24.23 10.82
N GLN A 5 4.89 -24.26 12.11
CA GLN A 5 4.59 -23.07 12.89
C GLN A 5 5.85 -22.22 12.83
N ASN A 6 5.89 -21.28 11.88
CA ASN A 6 6.89 -20.22 11.93
C ASN A 6 6.73 -19.53 13.29
N PRO A 7 7.80 -19.39 14.08
CA PRO A 7 7.69 -18.81 15.40
C PRO A 7 7.08 -17.41 15.31
N PRO A 8 6.23 -17.01 16.27
CA PRO A 8 5.55 -15.70 16.26
C PRO A 8 6.54 -14.53 16.10
N VAL A 9 7.78 -14.73 16.54
CA VAL A 9 8.91 -13.82 16.40
C VAL A 9 9.21 -13.44 14.94
N MET A 10 9.12 -14.38 13.98
CA MET A 10 9.42 -14.09 12.57
C MET A 10 8.36 -13.18 11.93
N TYR A 11 7.09 -13.32 12.35
CA TYR A 11 6.01 -12.43 11.92
C TYR A 11 6.20 -11.02 12.46
N PHE A 12 6.61 -10.90 13.72
CA PHE A 12 6.91 -9.62 14.35
C PHE A 12 8.04 -8.86 13.63
N TYR A 13 9.14 -9.54 13.29
CA TYR A 13 10.24 -8.91 12.54
C TYR A 13 9.82 -8.42 11.16
N LYS A 14 8.97 -9.18 10.44
CA LYS A 14 8.43 -8.72 9.16
C LYS A 14 7.63 -7.43 9.34
N VAL A 15 6.71 -7.40 10.31
CA VAL A 15 5.88 -6.21 10.58
C VAL A 15 6.74 -5.00 10.94
N LEU A 16 7.78 -5.18 11.76
CA LEU A 16 8.74 -4.13 12.11
C LEU A 16 9.49 -3.60 10.89
N ILE A 17 10.07 -4.49 10.07
CA ILE A 17 10.79 -4.09 8.85
C ILE A 17 9.88 -3.28 7.93
N MET A 18 8.63 -3.71 7.79
CA MET A 18 7.64 -3.05 6.94
C MET A 18 7.21 -1.70 7.52
N HIS A 19 7.03 -1.60 8.84
CA HIS A 19 6.81 -0.31 9.50
C HIS A 19 7.98 0.65 9.30
N PHE A 20 9.22 0.17 9.39
CA PHE A 20 10.41 0.98 9.12
C PHE A 20 10.51 1.41 7.65
N GLN A 21 10.17 0.55 6.70
CA GLN A 21 10.10 0.92 5.27
C GLN A 21 9.10 2.05 5.05
N VAL A 22 7.90 1.93 5.62
CA VAL A 22 6.86 2.96 5.53
C VAL A 22 7.34 4.25 6.19
N ALA A 23 7.78 4.18 7.45
CA ALA A 23 8.27 5.37 8.16
C ALA A 23 9.45 6.04 7.43
N SER A 24 10.31 5.27 6.78
CA SER A 24 11.40 5.80 5.96
C SER A 24 10.90 6.55 4.71
N SER A 25 9.85 6.05 4.03
CA SER A 25 9.26 6.75 2.89
C SER A 25 8.58 8.05 3.31
N PHE A 26 7.94 8.08 4.49
CA PHE A 26 7.45 9.32 5.07
C PHE A 26 8.59 10.33 5.31
N VAL A 27 9.75 9.92 5.81
CA VAL A 27 10.86 10.87 6.02
C VAL A 27 11.46 11.37 4.71
N THR A 28 11.56 10.54 3.68
CA THR A 28 12.05 11.00 2.37
C THR A 28 11.06 11.96 1.71
N THR A 29 9.76 11.65 1.74
CA THR A 29 8.71 12.49 1.16
C THR A 29 8.51 13.77 1.98
N PHE A 30 8.35 13.68 3.30
CA PHE A 30 8.08 14.84 4.17
C PHE A 30 9.33 15.62 4.59
N GLY A 31 10.49 14.97 4.64
CA GLY A 31 11.77 15.63 4.95
C GLY A 31 12.29 16.51 3.81
N THR A 32 11.89 16.23 2.56
CA THR A 32 12.19 17.08 1.38
C THR A 32 11.10 18.12 1.08
N LEU A 33 9.97 18.04 1.78
CA LEU A 33 8.77 18.86 1.60
C LEU A 33 8.94 20.32 2.08
N GLY A 34 10.16 20.77 2.39
CA GLY A 34 10.52 22.17 2.60
C GLY A 34 9.79 22.90 3.74
N ARG A 35 8.89 22.24 4.48
CA ARG A 35 8.05 22.84 5.52
C ARG A 35 8.67 22.85 6.92
N GLY A 36 9.99 22.76 7.04
CA GLY A 36 10.68 22.95 8.31
C GLY A 36 10.30 21.96 9.42
N ALA A 37 9.62 20.85 9.10
CA ALA A 37 9.42 19.74 10.02
C ALA A 37 10.77 19.03 10.19
N ILE A 38 11.61 19.59 11.07
CA ILE A 38 12.89 19.02 11.45
C ILE A 38 12.57 17.79 12.30
N TRP A 39 12.43 16.65 11.66
CA TRP A 39 12.47 15.38 12.37
C TRP A 39 13.78 15.32 13.18
N PRO A 40 13.75 14.83 14.43
CA PRO A 40 14.95 14.73 15.24
C PRO A 40 16.07 14.00 14.45
N PRO A 41 17.33 14.48 14.53
CA PRO A 41 18.43 13.92 13.75
C PRO A 41 18.67 12.43 14.04
N THR A 42 18.35 11.97 15.24
CA THR A 42 18.38 10.56 15.61
C THR A 42 17.33 9.74 14.85
N THR A 43 16.09 10.24 14.76
CA THR A 43 14.99 9.59 14.04
C THR A 43 15.27 9.51 12.54
N THR A 44 15.77 10.59 11.95
CA THR A 44 16.11 10.61 10.51
C THR A 44 17.26 9.67 10.16
N SER A 45 18.29 9.55 11.01
CA SER A 45 19.37 8.59 10.81
C SER A 45 18.88 7.13 10.86
N ILE A 46 18.03 6.78 11.82
CA ILE A 46 17.45 5.44 11.91
C ILE A 46 16.57 5.14 10.69
N MET A 47 15.72 6.09 10.30
CA MET A 47 14.83 5.91 9.15
C MET A 47 15.58 5.88 7.81
N LYS A 48 16.62 6.68 7.63
CA LYS A 48 17.55 6.59 6.48
C LYS A 48 18.29 5.26 6.44
N SER A 49 18.66 4.71 7.60
CA SER A 49 19.24 3.36 7.63
C SER A 49 18.26 2.30 7.16
N GLY A 50 16.94 2.51 7.23
CA GLY A 50 15.94 1.60 6.68
C GLY A 50 15.65 1.77 5.19
N SER A 51 16.10 2.87 4.56
CA SER A 51 15.69 3.21 3.19
C SER A 51 16.31 2.30 2.12
N PHE A 52 17.39 1.56 2.41
CA PHE A 52 17.94 0.56 1.48
C PHE A 52 16.98 -0.62 1.26
N LEU A 53 16.04 -0.83 2.18
CA LEU A 53 14.99 -1.84 2.07
C LEU A 53 13.76 -1.30 1.34
N ALA A 54 13.64 0.00 1.13
CA ALA A 54 12.59 0.62 0.33
C ALA A 54 12.92 0.41 -1.15
N LEU A 55 12.76 -0.82 -1.63
CA LEU A 55 12.61 -1.08 -3.06
C LEU A 55 11.30 -0.44 -3.48
N GLU A 56 11.34 0.85 -3.82
CA GLU A 56 10.24 1.53 -4.49
C GLU A 56 10.10 0.93 -5.89
N ILE A 57 9.39 -0.20 -5.98
CA ILE A 57 9.04 -0.85 -7.25
C ILE A 57 8.35 0.17 -8.20
N ALA A 58 7.74 1.22 -7.65
CA ALA A 58 7.13 2.31 -8.40
C ALA A 58 8.07 3.47 -8.80
N THR A 59 9.26 3.63 -8.21
CA THR A 59 10.26 4.60 -8.72
C THR A 59 11.22 3.99 -9.72
N VAL A 60 11.03 2.71 -10.05
CA VAL A 60 11.50 2.15 -11.32
C VAL A 60 10.80 2.95 -12.43
N SER A 61 11.53 3.94 -12.94
CA SER A 61 11.20 5.05 -13.86
C SER A 61 10.30 4.77 -15.07
N TRP A 62 9.96 3.52 -15.33
CA TRP A 62 9.13 3.11 -16.47
C TRP A 62 7.67 3.55 -16.33
N GLY A 63 7.11 3.56 -15.11
CA GLY A 63 5.71 3.91 -14.89
C GLY A 63 5.38 5.36 -15.24
N GLU A 64 6.25 6.30 -14.86
CA GLU A 64 6.03 7.72 -15.13
C GLU A 64 6.20 8.07 -16.62
N CYS A 65 7.06 7.34 -17.34
CA CYS A 65 7.24 7.48 -18.78
C CYS A 65 6.01 6.96 -19.56
N VAL A 66 5.43 5.82 -19.15
CA VAL A 66 4.24 5.27 -19.82
C VAL A 66 2.99 6.10 -19.57
N LEU A 67 2.91 6.77 -18.42
CA LEU A 67 1.74 7.57 -18.04
C LEU A 67 1.81 9.03 -18.52
N THR A 68 2.81 9.44 -19.31
CA THR A 68 2.88 10.81 -19.84
C THR A 68 1.64 11.13 -20.68
N GLY A 69 0.82 12.08 -20.22
CA GLY A 69 -0.46 12.45 -20.87
C GLY A 69 -1.72 12.00 -20.14
N VAL A 70 -1.61 11.09 -19.18
CA VAL A 70 -2.73 10.70 -18.29
C VAL A 70 -2.91 11.76 -17.21
N ALA A 71 -4.14 12.20 -16.96
CA ALA A 71 -4.44 13.19 -15.94
C ALA A 71 -4.08 12.69 -14.53
N TYR A 72 -3.63 13.58 -13.65
CA TYR A 72 -3.22 13.23 -12.29
C TYR A 72 -4.29 12.41 -11.52
N ALA A 73 -5.56 12.80 -11.66
CA ALA A 73 -6.67 12.12 -11.01
C ALA A 73 -6.81 10.65 -11.44
N GLU A 74 -6.64 10.37 -12.74
CA GLU A 74 -6.68 9.02 -13.29
C GLU A 74 -5.49 8.19 -12.82
N ARG A 75 -4.30 8.79 -12.75
CA ARG A 75 -3.11 8.13 -12.18
C ARG A 75 -3.34 7.76 -10.72
N LEU A 76 -3.88 8.68 -9.92
CA LEU A 76 -4.19 8.44 -8.52
C LEU A 76 -5.23 7.32 -8.36
N ALA A 77 -6.30 7.33 -9.18
CA ALA A 77 -7.30 6.28 -9.21
C ALA A 77 -6.71 4.92 -9.61
N LEU A 78 -5.76 4.87 -10.54
CA LEU A 78 -5.03 3.67 -10.93
C LEU A 78 -4.22 3.11 -9.75
N TYR A 79 -3.50 3.98 -9.04
CA TYR A 79 -2.72 3.57 -7.86
C TYR A 79 -3.63 3.04 -6.74
N MET A 80 -4.78 3.68 -6.50
CA MET A 80 -5.74 3.22 -5.48
C MET A 80 -6.45 1.92 -5.90
N SER A 81 -6.73 1.72 -7.18
CA SER A 81 -7.38 0.49 -7.67
C SER A 81 -6.43 -0.69 -7.82
N SER A 82 -5.11 -0.46 -7.92
CA SER A 82 -4.11 -1.50 -8.11
C SER A 82 -4.16 -2.63 -7.05
N PRO A 83 -4.29 -2.38 -5.73
CA PRO A 83 -4.46 -3.44 -4.75
C PRO A 83 -5.73 -4.28 -4.94
N LEU A 84 -6.84 -3.66 -5.36
CA LEU A 84 -8.08 -4.39 -5.65
C LEU A 84 -7.91 -5.29 -6.88
N ALA A 85 -7.28 -4.77 -7.93
CA ALA A 85 -7.00 -5.53 -9.14
C ALA A 85 -6.09 -6.74 -8.83
N MET A 86 -5.05 -6.54 -8.02
CA MET A 86 -4.22 -7.64 -7.53
C MET A 86 -5.02 -8.65 -6.72
N PHE A 87 -5.80 -8.19 -5.74
CA PHE A 87 -6.63 -9.08 -4.93
C PHE A 87 -7.55 -9.93 -5.80
N ALA A 88 -8.17 -9.32 -6.82
CA ALA A 88 -9.00 -10.03 -7.78
C ALA A 88 -8.22 -11.13 -8.51
N VAL A 89 -7.04 -10.81 -9.07
CA VAL A 89 -6.18 -11.78 -9.77
C VAL A 89 -5.73 -12.92 -8.85
N PHE A 90 -5.25 -12.61 -7.65
CA PHE A 90 -4.79 -13.64 -6.70
C PHE A 90 -5.94 -14.46 -6.11
N SER A 91 -7.18 -13.95 -6.12
CA SER A 91 -8.35 -14.72 -5.68
C SER A 91 -8.81 -15.76 -6.70
N LEU A 92 -8.38 -15.68 -7.98
CA LEU A 92 -8.81 -16.61 -9.03
C LEU A 92 -8.52 -18.08 -8.71
N PRO A 93 -7.31 -18.49 -8.27
CA PRO A 93 -7.05 -19.88 -7.90
C PRO A 93 -7.95 -20.37 -6.76
N TYR A 94 -8.28 -19.50 -5.81
CA TYR A 94 -9.20 -19.83 -4.72
C TYR A 94 -10.62 -20.04 -5.23
N LEU A 95 -11.11 -19.15 -6.10
CA LEU A 95 -12.43 -19.30 -6.74
C LEU A 95 -12.51 -20.60 -7.55
N VAL A 96 -11.46 -20.94 -8.31
CA VAL A 96 -11.39 -22.20 -9.07
C VAL A 96 -11.51 -23.41 -8.14
N VAL A 97 -10.79 -23.42 -7.02
CA VAL A 97 -10.84 -24.54 -6.05
C VAL A 97 -12.20 -24.65 -5.38
N VAL A 98 -12.84 -23.52 -5.03
CA VAL A 98 -14.18 -23.50 -4.44
C VAL A 98 -15.23 -24.02 -5.43
N ILE A 99 -15.18 -23.54 -6.69
CA ILE A 99 -16.12 -23.95 -7.75
C ILE A 99 -15.96 -25.45 -8.04
N LEU A 100 -14.72 -25.94 -8.19
CA LEU A 100 -14.46 -27.37 -8.40
C LEU A 100 -14.85 -28.22 -7.19
N GLY A 101 -14.65 -27.71 -5.98
CA GLY A 101 -15.10 -28.32 -4.73
C GLY A 101 -16.62 -28.52 -4.72
N ALA A 102 -17.37 -27.45 -4.99
CA ALA A 102 -18.82 -27.49 -5.07
C ALA A 102 -19.31 -28.44 -6.18
N ALA A 103 -18.73 -28.35 -7.38
CA ALA A 103 -19.16 -29.12 -8.54
C ALA A 103 -18.87 -30.63 -8.44
N ARG A 104 -17.70 -31.03 -7.90
CA ARG A 104 -17.29 -32.45 -7.85
C ARG A 104 -17.56 -33.15 -6.52
N TYR A 105 -17.51 -32.41 -5.41
CA TYR A 105 -17.59 -32.98 -4.05
C TYR A 105 -18.86 -32.54 -3.31
N GLY A 106 -19.74 -31.76 -3.95
CA GLY A 106 -20.99 -31.28 -3.35
C GLY A 106 -20.82 -30.32 -2.18
N ARG A 107 -19.60 -29.85 -1.91
CA ARG A 107 -19.26 -28.97 -0.77
C ARG A 107 -18.23 -27.94 -1.21
N TRP A 108 -18.43 -26.69 -0.81
CA TRP A 108 -17.56 -25.55 -1.15
C TRP A 108 -16.11 -25.75 -0.70
N ASN A 109 -15.93 -26.44 0.44
CA ASN A 109 -14.62 -26.74 1.02
C ASN A 109 -14.25 -28.23 0.84
N GLY A 110 -14.93 -28.95 -0.07
CA GLY A 110 -14.75 -30.39 -0.26
C GLY A 110 -13.50 -30.75 -1.06
N HIS A 111 -12.88 -29.79 -1.74
CA HIS A 111 -11.70 -30.05 -2.56
C HIS A 111 -10.47 -30.34 -1.68
N PRO A 112 -9.66 -31.38 -1.96
CA PRO A 112 -8.51 -31.75 -1.13
C PRO A 112 -7.45 -30.65 -0.99
N PHE A 113 -7.37 -29.75 -1.96
CA PHE A 113 -6.44 -28.62 -1.96
C PHE A 113 -7.01 -27.32 -1.36
N TYR A 114 -8.26 -27.31 -0.89
CA TYR A 114 -8.89 -26.09 -0.37
C TYR A 114 -8.06 -25.43 0.75
N SER A 115 -7.66 -26.22 1.76
CA SER A 115 -6.90 -25.71 2.92
C SER A 115 -5.51 -25.19 2.53
N VAL A 116 -4.87 -25.81 1.54
CA VAL A 116 -3.54 -25.38 1.05
C VAL A 116 -3.67 -24.06 0.31
N VAL A 117 -4.65 -23.93 -0.57
CA VAL A 117 -4.88 -22.70 -1.35
C VAL A 117 -5.35 -21.56 -0.47
N SER A 118 -6.26 -21.79 0.48
CA SER A 118 -6.74 -20.73 1.39
C SER A 118 -5.62 -20.17 2.27
N ASN A 119 -4.76 -21.03 2.81
CA ASN A 119 -3.65 -20.61 3.67
C ASN A 119 -2.56 -19.86 2.89
N ASN A 120 -2.24 -20.34 1.69
CA ASN A 120 -1.28 -19.66 0.82
C ASN A 120 -1.83 -18.32 0.31
N LEU A 121 -3.12 -18.26 -0.02
CA LEU A 121 -3.77 -17.03 -0.47
C LEU A 121 -3.68 -15.93 0.60
N ALA A 122 -4.03 -16.23 1.84
CA ALA A 122 -3.93 -15.27 2.94
C ALA A 122 -2.50 -14.74 3.09
N SER A 123 -1.50 -15.62 3.03
CA SER A 123 -0.08 -15.25 3.13
C SER A 123 0.36 -14.34 1.98
N VAL A 124 -0.05 -14.65 0.74
CA VAL A 124 0.27 -13.87 -0.46
C VAL A 124 -0.42 -12.51 -0.44
N ILE A 125 -1.70 -12.44 -0.05
CA ILE A 125 -2.45 -11.17 0.06
C ILE A 125 -1.79 -10.27 1.09
N ILE A 126 -1.50 -10.80 2.29
CA ILE A 126 -0.84 -10.04 3.34
C ILE A 126 0.49 -9.50 2.85
N TRP A 127 1.32 -10.35 2.23
CA TRP A 127 2.60 -9.93 1.66
C TRP A 127 2.46 -8.84 0.59
N MET A 128 1.49 -8.95 -0.30
CA MET A 128 1.23 -7.95 -1.34
C MET A 128 0.75 -6.62 -0.77
N VAL A 129 -0.19 -6.65 0.18
CA VAL A 129 -0.64 -5.45 0.89
C VAL A 129 0.56 -4.74 1.50
N PHE A 130 1.45 -5.47 2.13
CA PHE A 130 2.65 -4.88 2.72
C PHE A 130 3.64 -4.31 1.71
N MET A 131 3.84 -4.95 0.56
CA MET A 131 4.73 -4.44 -0.49
C MET A 131 4.19 -3.16 -1.14
N MET A 132 2.87 -3.08 -1.35
CA MET A 132 2.23 -1.94 -2.04
C MET A 132 1.91 -0.78 -1.12
N TYR A 133 1.61 -1.06 0.14
CA TYR A 133 1.15 -0.08 1.13
C TYR A 133 2.03 1.18 1.25
N PRO A 134 3.37 1.09 1.37
CA PRO A 134 4.22 2.27 1.50
C PRO A 134 4.13 3.17 0.27
N CYS A 135 4.16 2.56 -0.92
CA CYS A 135 4.10 3.26 -2.19
C CYS A 135 2.78 4.02 -2.36
N ILE A 136 1.65 3.34 -2.13
CA ILE A 136 0.33 3.96 -2.31
C ILE A 136 0.12 5.06 -1.26
N SER A 137 0.53 4.81 -0.02
CA SER A 137 0.44 5.82 1.05
C SER A 137 1.23 7.08 0.70
N ALA A 138 2.47 6.93 0.23
CA ALA A 138 3.28 8.06 -0.22
C ALA A 138 2.59 8.84 -1.36
N ARG A 139 2.13 8.14 -2.40
CA ARG A 139 1.44 8.78 -3.54
C ARG A 139 0.14 9.49 -3.15
N THR A 140 -0.59 8.98 -2.16
CA THR A 140 -1.80 9.68 -1.66
C THR A 140 -1.47 10.96 -0.90
N LEU A 141 -0.25 11.07 -0.37
CA LEU A 141 0.22 12.23 0.38
C LEU A 141 0.88 13.27 -0.51
N ASP A 142 1.37 12.88 -1.69
CA ASP A 142 1.88 13.81 -2.71
C ASP A 142 0.86 14.91 -3.03
N ILE A 143 -0.45 14.66 -2.87
CA ILE A 143 -1.49 15.67 -3.08
C ILE A 143 -1.42 16.87 -2.12
N LEU A 144 -0.77 16.68 -0.96
CA LEU A 144 -0.55 17.72 0.04
C LEU A 144 0.76 18.48 -0.20
N ASP A 145 1.61 18.00 -1.12
CA ASP A 145 2.87 18.62 -1.50
C ASP A 145 2.67 19.67 -2.60
N CYS A 146 2.43 20.88 -2.10
CA CYS A 146 2.18 22.06 -2.90
C CYS A 146 3.37 23.00 -2.86
N ASP A 147 3.79 23.47 -4.04
CA ASP A 147 4.76 24.55 -4.13
C ASP A 147 4.11 25.87 -3.71
N SER A 148 4.58 26.42 -2.59
CA SER A 148 4.11 27.69 -2.03
C SER A 148 4.26 28.89 -2.98
N ARG A 149 5.20 28.85 -3.93
CA ARG A 149 5.44 29.96 -4.88
C ARG A 149 4.44 29.97 -6.02
N TRP A 150 4.04 28.80 -6.49
CA TRP A 150 3.21 28.63 -7.69
C TRP A 150 1.77 28.21 -7.38
N GLY A 151 1.48 27.79 -6.15
CA GLY A 151 0.16 27.28 -5.75
C GLY A 151 -0.24 26.01 -6.50
N ARG A 152 0.75 25.23 -6.95
CA ARG A 152 0.58 24.06 -7.82
C ARG A 152 1.23 22.83 -7.20
N LEU A 153 0.75 21.67 -7.61
CA LEU A 153 1.23 20.40 -7.09
C LEU A 153 2.66 20.15 -7.56
N ARG A 154 3.53 19.72 -6.64
CA ARG A 154 4.96 19.53 -6.95
C ARG A 154 5.20 18.32 -7.84
N SER A 155 4.34 17.30 -7.72
CA SER A 155 4.36 16.11 -8.57
C SER A 155 3.76 16.35 -9.96
N ASP A 156 2.89 17.35 -10.11
CA ASP A 156 2.29 17.72 -11.40
C ASP A 156 1.87 19.21 -11.43
N PHE A 157 2.67 20.02 -12.13
CA PHE A 157 2.42 21.47 -12.26
C PHE A 157 1.17 21.82 -13.08
N SER A 158 0.49 20.84 -13.70
CA SER A 158 -0.81 21.08 -14.34
C SER A 158 -1.95 21.19 -13.33
N VAL A 159 -1.78 20.64 -12.12
CA VAL A 159 -2.82 20.59 -11.09
C VAL A 159 -2.67 21.76 -10.11
N VAL A 160 -3.75 22.54 -9.96
CA VAL A 160 -3.82 23.61 -8.95
C VAL A 160 -4.05 23.01 -7.58
N CYS A 161 -3.35 23.51 -6.57
CA CYS A 161 -3.40 22.94 -5.24
C CYS A 161 -4.79 23.06 -4.57
N PRO A 162 -5.16 22.05 -3.76
CA PRO A 162 -6.49 21.95 -3.18
C PRO A 162 -6.86 23.07 -2.19
N ALA A 163 -5.87 23.85 -1.73
CA ALA A 163 -6.11 25.07 -0.95
C ALA A 163 -7.06 26.06 -1.67
N HIS A 164 -7.06 26.05 -3.01
CA HIS A 164 -7.91 26.90 -3.84
C HIS A 164 -9.12 26.16 -4.42
N ASN A 165 -9.15 24.82 -4.38
CA ASN A 165 -10.25 24.01 -4.92
C ASN A 165 -10.53 22.77 -4.06
N LYS A 166 -11.17 22.97 -2.89
CA LYS A 166 -11.47 21.92 -1.90
C LYS A 166 -12.50 20.87 -2.36
N GLY A 167 -13.06 21.01 -3.56
CA GLY A 167 -14.05 20.09 -4.14
C GLY A 167 -13.56 19.33 -5.38
N GLY A 168 -12.30 19.52 -5.80
CA GLY A 168 -11.74 18.79 -6.94
C GLY A 168 -11.74 17.27 -6.70
N LEU A 169 -11.98 16.51 -7.76
CA LEU A 169 -12.00 15.04 -7.70
C LEU A 169 -10.65 14.48 -7.23
N GLU A 170 -9.55 15.15 -7.58
CA GLU A 170 -8.20 14.85 -7.11
C GLU A 170 -8.14 14.93 -5.59
N PHE A 171 -8.65 16.02 -5.00
CA PHE A 171 -8.63 16.24 -3.56
C PHE A 171 -9.44 15.17 -2.82
N VAL A 172 -10.64 14.87 -3.32
CA VAL A 172 -11.50 13.85 -2.72
C VAL A 172 -10.82 12.47 -2.77
N LEU A 173 -10.25 12.09 -3.91
CA LEU A 173 -9.50 10.83 -4.04
C LEU A 173 -8.26 10.80 -3.13
N GLY A 174 -7.53 11.92 -3.04
CA GLY A 174 -6.37 12.03 -2.16
C GLY A 174 -6.73 11.86 -0.68
N VAL A 175 -7.78 12.53 -0.22
CA VAL A 175 -8.27 12.41 1.17
C VAL A 175 -8.78 11.00 1.45
N LEU A 176 -9.57 10.43 0.55
CA LEU A 176 -10.01 9.03 0.67
C LEU A 176 -8.81 8.07 0.71
N GLY A 177 -7.81 8.31 -0.14
CA GLY A 177 -6.56 7.58 -0.13
C GLY A 177 -5.85 7.65 1.22
N ILE A 178 -5.71 8.83 1.80
CA ILE A 178 -5.11 9.01 3.12
C ILE A 178 -5.91 8.27 4.20
N ILE A 179 -7.25 8.33 4.17
CA ILE A 179 -8.05 7.63 5.18
C ILE A 179 -7.91 6.11 5.04
N VAL A 180 -7.98 5.59 3.80
CA VAL A 180 -8.00 4.15 3.54
C VAL A 180 -6.63 3.50 3.70
N TYR A 181 -5.59 4.09 3.12
CA TYR A 181 -4.27 3.47 3.09
C TYR A 181 -3.52 3.73 4.40
N PRO A 182 -2.97 4.94 4.70
CA PRO A 182 -2.12 5.12 5.86
C PRO A 182 -2.82 4.85 7.21
N PHE A 183 -4.15 5.03 7.32
CA PHE A 183 -4.88 4.72 8.56
C PHE A 183 -5.67 3.41 8.50
N GLY A 184 -6.47 3.19 7.45
CA GLY A 184 -7.38 2.05 7.36
C GLY A 184 -6.67 0.70 7.37
N ILE A 185 -5.63 0.52 6.55
CA ILE A 185 -4.91 -0.77 6.46
C ILE A 185 -4.22 -1.13 7.79
N PRO A 186 -3.43 -0.25 8.44
CA PRO A 186 -2.84 -0.56 9.73
C PRO A 186 -3.88 -0.89 10.81
N LEU A 187 -4.98 -0.13 10.90
CA LEU A 187 -6.04 -0.39 11.87
C LEU A 187 -6.72 -1.73 11.64
N LEU A 188 -6.97 -2.10 10.38
CA LEU A 188 -7.53 -3.40 10.02
C LEU A 188 -6.59 -4.54 10.41
N LEU A 189 -5.28 -4.40 10.15
CA LEU A 189 -4.28 -5.40 10.53
C LEU A 189 -4.19 -5.57 12.05
N VAL A 190 -4.17 -4.47 12.80
CA VAL A 190 -4.20 -4.51 14.28
C VAL A 190 -5.46 -5.20 14.77
N GLY A 191 -6.63 -4.86 14.22
CA GLY A 191 -7.89 -5.49 14.57
C GLY A 191 -7.90 -7.00 14.30
N LEU A 192 -7.33 -7.44 13.17
CA LEU A 192 -7.18 -8.86 12.86
C LEU A 192 -6.24 -9.57 13.85
N MET A 193 -5.10 -8.97 14.19
CA MET A 193 -4.16 -9.55 15.16
C MET A 193 -4.76 -9.68 16.55
N LEU A 194 -5.52 -8.67 17.00
CA LEU A 194 -6.19 -8.69 18.31
C LEU A 194 -7.31 -9.74 18.37
N ARG A 195 -7.95 -10.07 17.24
CA ARG A 195 -9.00 -11.10 17.19
C ARG A 195 -8.43 -12.52 17.23
N THR A 196 -7.19 -12.72 16.79
CA THR A 196 -6.55 -14.04 16.72
C THR A 196 -5.81 -14.46 17.99
N ASN A 197 -5.61 -13.54 18.94
CA ASN A 197 -5.06 -13.80 20.27
C ASN A 197 -6.19 -13.97 21.29
#